data_AF-A0A2R6J1Z1-F1
#
_entry.id   AF-A0A2R6J1Z1-F1
#
_cell.length_a   1.000
_cell.length_b   1.000
_cell.length_c   1.000
_cell.angle_alpha   90.00
_cell.angle_beta   90.00
_cell.angle_gamma   90.00
#
_symmetry.space_group_name_H-M   'P 1'
#
loop_
_entity.id
_entity.type
_entity.pdbx_description
1 polymer ?
#
loop_
_entity_poly.entity_id
_entity_poly.type
_entity_poly.pdbx_seq_one_letter_code
_entity_poly.pdbx_strand_id
1 'polypeptide(L)'
;MNRSRTAVVALLALALATAGCVGTETGTPTASPLPQGSVDFPDGPKEPPERPAVLNESSVREYARTFEYRAAYNSLRINEYTDVTLACRVDGVSERPWGYEAVVTCTGHSDTNVPENATVTPGPHADWFTQSYRYRVGGTATHRDQVDPRDPVS
;
A
#
# COMPACT_ATOMS: atom_id res chain seq x y z
N MET A 1 -59.31 15.23 27.64
CA MET A 1 -59.86 16.11 26.59
C MET A 1 -58.69 16.46 25.67
N ASN A 2 -58.55 15.94 24.44
CA ASN A 2 -59.43 16.13 23.27
C ASN A 2 -59.53 14.86 22.39
N ARG A 3 -60.70 14.70 21.77
CA ARG A 3 -61.09 13.69 20.77
C ARG A 3 -60.82 14.19 19.34
N SER A 4 -60.59 13.24 18.41
CA SER A 4 -61.17 13.11 17.03
C SER A 4 -60.17 12.34 16.15
N ARG A 5 -60.32 11.03 15.88
CA ARG A 5 -61.21 10.28 14.94
C ARG A 5 -60.97 10.54 13.43
N THR A 6 -60.89 9.41 12.69
CA THR A 6 -61.14 9.14 11.24
C THR A 6 -59.88 9.08 10.35
N ALA A 7 -59.25 7.92 10.09
CA ALA A 7 -59.63 6.78 9.21
C ALA A 7 -59.52 7.06 7.70
N VAL A 8 -58.52 6.48 7.01
CA VAL A 8 -58.65 5.94 5.64
C VAL A 8 -57.76 4.70 5.52
N VAL A 9 -58.43 3.58 5.26
CA VAL A 9 -57.89 2.28 4.88
C VAL A 9 -57.56 2.33 3.39
N ALA A 10 -56.38 1.87 3.00
CA ALA A 10 -56.12 1.46 1.62
C ALA A 10 -55.36 0.13 1.64
N LEU A 11 -56.15 -0.95 1.61
CA LEU A 11 -55.74 -2.28 1.22
C LEU A 11 -55.39 -2.26 -0.27
N LEU A 12 -54.15 -2.59 -0.63
CA LEU A 12 -53.87 -3.20 -1.92
C LEU A 12 -53.08 -4.49 -1.69
N ALA A 13 -53.82 -5.59 -1.65
CA ALA A 13 -53.29 -6.92 -1.88
C ALA A 13 -53.31 -7.16 -3.39
N LEU A 14 -52.14 -7.46 -3.97
CA LEU A 14 -52.07 -8.15 -5.25
C LEU A 14 -51.23 -9.41 -5.05
N ALA A 15 -51.89 -10.55 -5.19
CA ALA A 15 -51.34 -11.87 -4.94
C ALA A 15 -50.90 -12.54 -6.26
N LEU A 16 -49.76 -13.24 -6.16
CA LEU A 16 -49.42 -14.54 -6.75
C LEU A 16 -49.34 -14.70 -8.29
N ALA A 17 -48.14 -14.99 -8.78
CA ALA A 17 -47.91 -16.16 -9.65
C ALA A 17 -46.43 -16.58 -9.65
N THR A 18 -46.23 -17.87 -9.42
CA THR A 18 -44.98 -18.62 -9.35
C THR A 18 -44.40 -18.92 -10.74
N ALA A 19 -43.10 -18.71 -10.95
CA ALA A 19 -42.31 -19.48 -11.91
C ALA A 19 -40.85 -19.49 -11.43
N GLY A 20 -40.29 -20.68 -11.26
CA GLY A 20 -39.03 -20.88 -10.57
C GLY A 20 -37.81 -20.25 -11.23
N CYS A 21 -36.81 -20.01 -10.40
CA CYS A 21 -35.45 -20.44 -10.68
C CYS A 21 -34.79 -20.64 -9.33
N VAL A 22 -34.70 -21.90 -8.89
CA VAL A 22 -33.62 -22.36 -8.03
C VAL A 22 -32.37 -22.26 -8.89
N GLY A 23 -31.84 -21.05 -9.00
CA GLY A 23 -30.53 -20.76 -9.52
C GLY A 23 -29.76 -20.18 -8.36
N THR A 24 -29.23 -21.03 -7.49
CA THR A 24 -28.07 -20.64 -6.70
C THR A 24 -26.96 -20.45 -7.73
N GLU A 25 -26.91 -19.27 -8.36
CA GLU A 25 -25.72 -18.81 -9.05
C GLU A 25 -24.66 -18.72 -7.97
N THR A 26 -23.93 -19.82 -7.83
CA THR A 26 -22.65 -19.88 -7.15
C THR A 26 -21.65 -19.21 -8.09
N GLY A 27 -21.95 -17.97 -8.49
CA GLY A 27 -21.01 -17.11 -9.17
C GLY A 27 -20.00 -16.74 -8.12
N THR A 28 -18.90 -17.49 -8.04
CA THR A 28 -17.72 -17.03 -7.33
C THR A 28 -17.44 -15.64 -7.86
N PRO A 29 -17.48 -14.58 -7.02
CA PRO A 29 -17.19 -13.24 -7.51
C PRO A 29 -15.78 -13.26 -8.09
N THR A 30 -15.69 -13.16 -9.43
CA THR A 30 -14.41 -13.03 -10.11
C THR A 30 -13.88 -11.65 -9.77
N ALA A 31 -12.94 -11.60 -8.84
CA ALA A 31 -12.25 -10.37 -8.49
C ALA A 31 -11.63 -9.74 -9.75
N SER A 32 -11.86 -8.45 -9.96
CA SER A 32 -11.14 -7.73 -11.01
C SER A 32 -9.65 -7.71 -10.68
N PRO A 33 -8.77 -8.10 -11.60
CA PRO A 33 -7.33 -8.06 -11.36
C PRO A 33 -6.89 -6.61 -11.15
N LEU A 34 -5.83 -6.43 -10.36
CA LEU A 34 -5.21 -5.11 -10.19
C LEU A 34 -4.75 -4.60 -11.57
N PRO A 35 -5.03 -3.34 -11.95
CA PRO A 35 -4.58 -2.79 -13.21
C PRO A 35 -3.07 -2.98 -13.39
N GLN A 36 -2.61 -3.17 -14.62
CA GLN A 36 -1.16 -3.17 -14.85
C GLN A 36 -0.57 -1.82 -14.46
N GLY A 37 0.64 -1.87 -13.89
CA GLY A 37 1.38 -0.70 -13.45
C GLY A 37 2.80 -1.09 -13.08
N SER A 38 3.73 -0.17 -13.30
CA SER A 38 5.10 -0.23 -12.81
C SER A 38 5.26 0.75 -11.65
N VAL A 39 6.03 0.37 -10.64
CA VAL A 39 6.44 1.30 -9.57
C VAL A 39 7.76 1.93 -9.97
N ASP A 40 7.82 3.25 -9.98
CA ASP A 40 9.07 3.97 -10.16
C ASP A 40 10.01 3.65 -8.99
N PHE A 41 11.23 3.27 -9.33
CA PHE A 41 12.25 2.91 -8.37
C PHE A 41 13.43 3.88 -8.48
N PRO A 42 13.80 4.59 -7.39
CA PRO A 42 14.89 5.56 -7.43
C PRO A 42 16.23 4.94 -7.81
N ASP A 43 16.97 5.64 -8.68
CA ASP A 43 18.34 5.29 -9.03
C ASP A 43 19.23 5.24 -7.77
N GLY A 44 20.16 4.29 -7.74
CA GLY A 44 21.09 4.16 -6.64
C GLY A 44 21.71 2.76 -6.57
N PRO A 45 22.49 2.49 -5.50
CA PRO A 45 23.28 1.27 -5.40
C PRO A 45 22.45 0.03 -5.03
N LYS A 46 21.18 0.20 -4.62
CA LYS A 46 20.31 -0.94 -4.29
C LYS A 46 19.38 -1.22 -5.47
N GLU A 47 19.24 -2.49 -5.81
CA GLU A 47 18.29 -2.92 -6.84
C GLU A 47 16.87 -3.11 -6.27
N PRO A 48 15.81 -2.97 -7.09
CA PRO A 48 14.45 -3.34 -6.68
C PRO A 48 14.41 -4.79 -6.18
N PRO A 49 13.65 -5.12 -5.13
CA PRO A 49 13.48 -6.51 -4.72
C PRO A 49 12.70 -7.29 -5.77
N GLU A 50 13.05 -8.56 -5.94
CA GLU A 50 12.28 -9.49 -6.75
C GLU A 50 10.88 -9.69 -6.15
N ARG A 51 9.86 -9.74 -7.02
CA ARG A 51 8.50 -9.99 -6.55
C ARG A 51 8.37 -11.45 -6.11
N PRO A 52 7.72 -11.73 -4.96
CA PRO A 52 7.48 -13.10 -4.54
C PRO A 52 6.71 -13.90 -5.59
N ALA A 53 7.15 -15.14 -5.83
CA ALA A 53 6.43 -16.08 -6.72
C ALA A 53 5.09 -16.53 -6.12
N VAL A 54 5.00 -16.57 -4.78
CA VAL A 54 3.79 -16.91 -4.03
C VAL A 54 3.42 -15.75 -3.13
N LEU A 55 2.21 -15.23 -3.29
CA LEU A 55 1.68 -14.15 -2.47
C LEU A 55 0.97 -14.73 -1.23
N ASN A 56 1.51 -14.40 -0.07
CA ASN A 56 0.89 -14.60 1.22
C ASN A 56 1.26 -13.40 2.11
N GLU A 57 0.66 -13.30 3.30
CA GLU A 57 0.88 -12.17 4.19
C GLU A 57 2.38 -11.93 4.49
N SER A 58 3.13 -13.01 4.75
CA SER A 58 4.55 -12.93 5.09
C SER A 58 5.41 -12.49 3.91
N SER A 59 5.19 -13.07 2.73
CA SER A 59 5.98 -12.74 1.53
C SER A 59 5.72 -11.30 1.07
N VAL A 60 4.49 -10.83 1.18
CA VAL A 60 4.12 -9.44 0.85
C VAL A 60 4.68 -8.46 1.88
N ARG A 61 4.64 -8.81 3.17
CA ARG A 61 5.25 -8.01 4.24
C ARG A 61 6.74 -7.79 3.99
N GLU A 62 7.47 -8.85 3.71
CA GLU A 62 8.91 -8.80 3.46
C GLU A 62 9.22 -8.03 2.17
N TYR A 63 8.49 -8.31 1.09
CA TYR A 63 8.64 -7.62 -0.19
C TYR A 63 8.41 -6.12 -0.06
N ALA A 64 7.29 -5.70 0.52
CA ALA A 64 6.94 -4.28 0.65
C ALA A 64 7.94 -3.54 1.55
N ARG A 65 8.33 -4.14 2.68
CA ARG A 65 9.36 -3.57 3.58
C ARG A 65 10.70 -3.39 2.87
N THR A 66 11.13 -4.42 2.14
CA THR A 66 12.41 -4.40 1.42
C THR A 66 12.36 -3.38 0.30
N PHE A 67 11.25 -3.30 -0.44
CA PHE A 67 11.08 -2.33 -1.52
C PHE A 67 11.22 -0.92 -0.97
N GLU A 68 10.41 -0.56 0.03
CA GLU A 68 10.39 0.79 0.58
C GLU A 68 11.75 1.16 1.18
N TYR A 69 12.37 0.25 1.94
CA TYR A 69 13.71 0.48 2.49
C TYR A 69 14.74 0.79 1.41
N ARG A 70 14.76 0.01 0.32
CA ARG A 70 15.73 0.20 -0.77
C ARG A 70 15.43 1.47 -1.58
N ALA A 71 14.16 1.76 -1.83
CA ALA A 71 13.73 2.97 -2.51
C ALA A 71 14.11 4.23 -1.72
N ALA A 72 13.74 4.30 -0.44
CA ALA A 72 14.08 5.41 0.45
C ALA A 72 15.59 5.55 0.64
N TYR A 73 16.33 4.43 0.77
CA TYR A 73 17.78 4.48 0.83
C TYR A 73 18.39 5.09 -0.43
N ASN A 74 17.96 4.65 -1.61
CA ASN A 74 18.46 5.20 -2.87
C ASN A 74 18.12 6.68 -3.02
N SER A 75 16.91 7.10 -2.63
CA SER A 75 16.51 8.51 -2.63
C SER A 75 17.37 9.39 -1.71
N LEU A 76 17.86 8.85 -0.60
CA LEU A 76 18.74 9.56 0.33
C LEU A 76 20.22 9.48 -0.08
N ARG A 77 20.60 8.55 -0.96
CA ARG A 77 22.00 8.31 -1.31
C ARG A 77 22.45 9.31 -2.38
N ILE A 78 23.29 10.27 -2.01
CA ILE A 78 23.86 11.25 -2.95
C ILE A 78 25.11 10.68 -3.65
N ASN A 79 26.02 10.09 -2.88
CA ASN A 79 27.28 9.54 -3.39
C ASN A 79 27.85 8.48 -2.45
N GLU A 80 29.04 7.96 -2.74
CA GLU A 80 29.70 6.92 -1.95
C GLU A 80 29.95 7.31 -0.49
N TYR A 81 30.11 8.60 -0.20
CA TYR A 81 30.37 9.17 1.14
C TYR A 81 29.09 9.50 1.93
N THR A 82 27.92 9.10 1.42
CA THR A 82 26.65 9.33 2.09
C THR A 82 26.31 8.17 3.02
N ASP A 83 26.21 8.49 4.30
CA ASP A 83 25.73 7.60 5.35
C ASP A 83 24.22 7.78 5.48
N VAL A 84 23.47 6.68 5.32
CA VAL A 84 22.00 6.70 5.40
C VAL A 84 21.56 5.98 6.67
N THR A 85 20.84 6.69 7.53
CA THR A 85 20.18 6.14 8.71
C THR A 85 18.69 5.99 8.42
N LEU A 86 18.19 4.76 8.35
CA LEU A 86 16.81 4.49 7.95
C LEU A 86 16.23 3.30 8.71
N ALA A 87 15.04 3.48 9.29
CA ALA A 87 14.27 2.44 9.95
C ALA A 87 12.90 2.30 9.27
N CYS A 88 12.46 1.07 9.03
CA CYS A 88 11.21 0.77 8.34
C CYS A 88 10.40 -0.33 9.04
N ARG A 89 9.10 -0.09 9.21
CA ARG A 89 8.11 -1.01 9.79
C ARG A 89 6.96 -1.22 8.81
N VAL A 90 6.41 -2.43 8.77
CA VAL A 90 5.12 -2.69 8.12
C VAL A 90 4.03 -2.54 9.16
N ASP A 91 3.11 -1.60 8.96
CA ASP A 91 2.03 -1.29 9.90
C ASP A 91 0.86 -2.29 9.79
N GLY A 92 0.71 -2.93 8.62
CA GLY A 92 -0.28 -3.97 8.41
C GLY A 92 -0.20 -4.57 7.02
N VAL A 93 -0.74 -5.78 6.91
CA VAL A 93 -0.97 -6.47 5.63
C VAL A 93 -2.40 -6.99 5.65
N SER A 94 -3.10 -6.87 4.53
CA SER A 94 -4.48 -7.32 4.39
C SER A 94 -4.68 -7.99 3.05
N GLU A 95 -5.34 -9.15 3.07
CA GLU A 95 -5.78 -9.81 1.85
C GLU A 95 -6.93 -9.03 1.19
N ARG A 96 -6.93 -9.04 -0.14
CA ARG A 96 -7.91 -8.40 -1.01
C ARG A 96 -8.28 -9.37 -2.11
N PRO A 97 -9.46 -9.23 -2.73
CA PRO A 97 -9.86 -10.11 -3.83
C PRO A 97 -8.85 -10.16 -5.00
N TRP A 98 -8.07 -9.09 -5.19
CA TRP A 98 -7.06 -8.96 -6.25
C TRP A 98 -5.61 -9.26 -5.82
N GLY A 99 -5.37 -9.60 -4.54
CA GLY A 99 -4.02 -9.81 -4.00
C GLY A 99 -3.88 -9.34 -2.55
N TYR A 100 -2.83 -8.58 -2.26
CA TYR A 100 -2.54 -8.09 -0.91
C TYR A 100 -2.27 -6.59 -0.89
N GLU A 101 -2.65 -5.96 0.21
CA GLU A 101 -2.34 -4.58 0.52
C GLU A 101 -1.45 -4.53 1.76
N ALA A 102 -0.33 -3.80 1.68
CA ALA A 102 0.57 -3.58 2.82
C ALA A 102 0.81 -2.08 2.99
N VAL A 103 0.94 -1.62 4.24
CA VAL A 103 1.38 -0.24 4.53
C VAL A 103 2.74 -0.30 5.21
N VAL A 104 3.70 0.43 4.66
CA VAL A 104 5.06 0.52 5.17
C VAL A 104 5.33 1.95 5.57
N THR A 105 5.89 2.14 6.76
CA THR A 105 6.33 3.44 7.26
C THR A 105 7.83 3.40 7.47
N CYS A 106 8.53 4.40 6.94
CA CYS A 106 9.96 4.57 7.14
C CYS A 106 10.25 5.94 7.72
N THR A 107 11.26 5.99 8.60
CA THR A 107 11.82 7.23 9.14
C THR A 107 13.33 7.21 9.00
N GLY A 108 13.92 8.30 8.52
CA GLY A 108 15.35 8.35 8.30
C GLY A 108 15.87 9.70 7.81
N HIS A 109 17.17 9.73 7.63
CA HIS A 109 17.93 10.85 7.08
C HIS A 109 19.24 10.34 6.50
N SER A 110 20.01 11.23 5.89
CA SER A 110 21.38 10.98 5.49
C SER A 110 22.30 12.15 5.71
N ASP A 111 23.55 11.84 5.98
CA ASP A 111 24.66 12.79 6.09
C ASP A 111 25.74 12.43 5.07
N THR A 112 26.29 13.42 4.38
CA THR A 112 27.35 13.22 3.40
C THR A 112 28.67 13.75 3.92
N ASN A 113 29.56 12.84 4.33
CA ASN A 113 30.84 13.17 4.96
C ASN A 113 32.00 12.95 3.97
N VAL A 114 32.28 13.96 3.14
CA VAL A 114 33.33 13.86 2.13
C VAL A 114 34.72 14.12 2.75
N PRO A 115 35.73 13.26 2.51
CA PRO A 115 37.10 13.51 2.94
C PRO A 115 37.69 14.78 2.33
N GLU A 116 38.56 15.48 3.07
CA GLU A 116 39.18 16.75 2.62
C GLU A 116 39.99 16.62 1.32
N ASN A 117 40.47 15.42 1.00
CA ASN A 117 41.27 15.15 -0.19
C ASN A 117 40.44 14.71 -1.41
N ALA A 118 39.12 14.58 -1.28
CA ALA A 118 38.25 14.23 -2.40
C ALA A 118 37.88 15.47 -3.22
N THR A 119 37.65 15.28 -4.52
CA THR A 119 37.21 16.34 -5.44
C THR A 119 35.70 16.52 -5.48
N VAL A 120 34.97 15.68 -4.75
CA VAL A 120 33.50 15.70 -4.66
C VAL A 120 33.06 16.79 -3.69
N THR A 121 31.98 17.51 -4.00
CA THR A 121 31.41 18.50 -3.07
C THR A 121 30.67 17.79 -1.94
N PRO A 122 30.84 18.20 -0.67
CA PRO A 122 30.01 17.73 0.42
C PRO A 122 28.52 17.90 0.12
N GLY A 123 27.72 16.87 0.41
CA GLY A 123 26.26 16.94 0.29
C GLY A 123 25.63 17.55 1.53
N PRO A 124 24.48 18.22 1.41
CA PRO A 124 23.72 18.66 2.59
C PRO A 124 23.13 17.46 3.34
N HIS A 125 22.81 17.66 4.61
CA HIS A 125 21.90 16.76 5.33
C HIS A 125 20.58 16.65 4.55
N ALA A 126 20.07 15.43 4.39
CA ALA A 126 18.79 15.18 3.73
C ALA A 126 17.87 14.39 4.65
N ASP A 127 16.71 14.95 4.93
CA ASP A 127 15.67 14.33 5.73
C ASP A 127 14.70 13.55 4.86
N TRP A 128 14.48 12.27 5.20
CA TRP A 128 13.31 11.54 4.71
C TRP A 128 12.04 11.88 5.50
N PHE A 129 12.21 12.40 6.72
CA PHE A 129 11.18 12.48 7.75
C PHE A 129 10.50 11.12 7.96
N THR A 130 9.27 11.12 8.47
CA THR A 130 8.42 9.93 8.52
C THR A 130 7.47 9.95 7.33
N GLN A 131 7.57 8.92 6.48
CA GLN A 131 6.67 8.74 5.35
C GLN A 131 6.10 7.34 5.32
N SER A 132 4.85 7.25 4.87
CA SER A 132 4.12 5.99 4.77
C SER A 132 3.64 5.77 3.35
N TYR A 133 3.79 4.53 2.87
CA TYR A 133 3.40 4.12 1.54
C TYR A 133 2.54 2.87 1.61
N ARG A 134 1.48 2.87 0.80
CA ARG A 134 0.64 1.70 0.58
C ARG A 134 1.10 0.98 -0.66
N TYR A 135 1.39 -0.30 -0.49
CA TYR A 135 1.70 -1.26 -1.53
C TYR A 135 0.47 -2.10 -1.85
N ARG A 136 0.10 -2.15 -3.12
CA ARG A 136 -0.93 -3.07 -3.63
C ARG A 136 -0.23 -4.09 -4.52
N VAL A 137 -0.11 -5.33 -4.03
CA VAL A 137 0.64 -6.41 -4.66
C VAL A 137 -0.35 -7.45 -5.19
N GLY A 138 -0.57 -7.45 -6.49
CA GLY A 138 -1.36 -8.46 -7.21
C GLY A 138 -0.46 -9.51 -7.87
N GLY A 139 -1.08 -10.51 -8.51
CA GLY A 139 -0.35 -11.61 -9.15
C GLY A 139 0.65 -11.17 -10.23
N THR A 140 0.37 -10.06 -10.93
CA THR A 140 1.21 -9.54 -12.03
C THR A 140 1.61 -8.07 -11.90
N ALA A 141 1.11 -7.33 -10.91
CA ALA A 141 1.38 -5.90 -10.77
C ALA A 141 1.65 -5.51 -9.30
N THR A 142 2.49 -4.49 -9.11
CA THR A 142 2.68 -3.79 -7.84
C THR A 142 2.35 -2.32 -8.06
N HIS A 143 1.60 -1.72 -7.14
CA HIS A 143 1.41 -0.27 -7.08
C HIS A 143 1.92 0.26 -5.75
N ARG A 144 2.43 1.49 -5.75
CA ARG A 144 2.93 2.20 -4.57
C ARG A 144 2.32 3.58 -4.55
N ASP A 145 1.54 3.86 -3.52
CA ASP A 145 0.90 5.16 -3.31
C ASP A 145 1.37 5.75 -1.97
N GLN A 146 1.71 7.03 -1.96
CA GLN A 146 1.90 7.73 -0.69
C GLN A 146 0.58 7.81 0.06
N VAL A 147 0.62 7.62 1.36
CA VAL A 147 -0.54 7.74 2.26
C VAL A 147 -0.17 8.62 3.46
N ASP A 148 -1.16 8.96 4.27
CA ASP A 148 -0.93 9.73 5.49
C ASP A 148 0.16 9.07 6.36
N PRO A 149 1.17 9.84 6.79
CA PRO A 149 2.22 9.34 7.65
C PRO A 149 1.67 8.69 8.93
N ARG A 150 2.20 7.52 9.27
CA ARG A 150 1.97 6.84 10.55
C ARG A 150 3.01 7.30 11.59
N ASP A 151 2.91 6.73 12.79
CA ASP A 151 3.88 7.01 13.85
C ASP A 151 5.31 6.70 13.41
N PRO A 152 6.29 7.54 13.79
CA PRO A 152 7.69 7.36 13.42
C PRO A 152 8.24 6.00 13.82
N VAL A 153 9.25 5.56 13.07
CA VAL A 153 9.98 4.32 13.33
C VAL A 153 11.38 4.67 13.80
N SER A 154 11.81 4.05 14.89
CA SER A 154 13.13 4.24 15.51
C SER A 154 13.90 2.93 15.53
#